data_AF-A0A812WT75-F1
#
_entry.id   AF-A0A812WT75-F1
#
_cell.length_a   1.000
_cell.length_b   1.000
_cell.length_c   1.000
_cell.angle_alpha   90.00
_cell.angle_beta   90.00
_cell.angle_gamma   90.00
#
_symmetry.space_group_name_H-M   'P 1'
#
loop_
_entity.id
_entity.type
_entity.pdbx_description
1 polymer ?
#
loop_
_entity_poly.entity_id
_entity_poly.type
_entity_poly.pdbx_seq_one_letter_code
_entity_poly.pdbx_strand_id
1 'polypeptide(L)'
;MLKSTARHPCLQAHDRVEKLKEMLANLPPSNRGDHAKRDARRWVQNSFVFKVKPFTRVAKETLDELQRDGVNPVRLTEEVTPQWAVLPSCIFEDIIEILEIVIQSNPQQKPSSELFLHLDPTLLLYLVTFILGNGQHVKNPNLRGKAATILKGLIGNPSYCHLVENSPVLISGIIPGCIRVFTAVEKTKQSYYDIRMQLKYQLRIPIMELFERTLPLEAHKKALKSFAAEFPDEFLKFLNNLMNDATMQLEEGMDTLIEIRRLKREGKEAFE
;
A
#
# COMPACT_ATOMS: atom_id res chain seq x y z
N MET A 1 -2.75 4.18 -40.75
CA MET A 1 -2.24 2.82 -40.44
C MET A 1 -1.01 2.95 -39.53
N LEU A 2 -1.20 2.91 -38.22
CA LEU A 2 -0.11 2.91 -37.25
C LEU A 2 0.35 1.47 -37.02
N LYS A 3 1.62 1.19 -37.34
CA LYS A 3 2.24 -0.12 -37.15
C LYS A 3 2.34 -0.43 -35.65
N SER A 4 1.65 -1.49 -35.24
CA SER A 4 1.78 -2.19 -33.97
C SER A 4 3.15 -2.86 -33.89
N THR A 5 4.13 -2.23 -33.23
CA THR A 5 5.39 -2.89 -32.83
C THR A 5 5.98 -2.24 -31.59
N ALA A 6 5.31 -2.37 -30.45
CA ALA A 6 5.94 -2.38 -29.14
C ALA A 6 4.98 -3.11 -28.20
N ARG A 7 5.37 -4.29 -27.69
CA ARG A 7 4.59 -4.96 -26.63
C ARG A 7 4.45 -3.97 -25.47
N HIS A 8 3.22 -3.73 -25.05
CA HIS A 8 2.88 -2.77 -24.00
C HIS A 8 3.80 -2.99 -22.78
N PRO A 9 4.37 -1.95 -22.16
CA PRO A 9 5.27 -2.10 -21.02
C PRO A 9 4.68 -2.96 -19.89
N CYS A 10 3.37 -2.87 -19.69
CA CYS A 10 2.59 -3.66 -18.73
C CYS A 10 2.60 -5.17 -19.02
N LEU A 11 2.56 -5.58 -20.30
CA LEU A 11 2.67 -6.99 -20.68
C LEU A 11 4.07 -7.54 -20.38
N GLN A 12 5.11 -6.71 -20.61
CA GLN A 12 6.47 -7.11 -20.24
C GLN A 12 6.68 -7.18 -18.74
N ALA A 13 6.00 -6.37 -17.93
CA ALA A 13 6.06 -6.42 -16.48
C ALA A 13 5.32 -7.65 -15.93
N HIS A 14 4.12 -7.94 -16.44
CA HIS A 14 3.36 -9.13 -16.08
C HIS A 14 4.12 -10.42 -16.42
N ASP A 15 4.71 -10.52 -17.61
CA ASP A 15 5.56 -11.66 -18.00
C ASP A 15 6.77 -11.83 -17.05
N ARG A 16 7.33 -10.73 -16.52
CA ARG A 16 8.45 -10.78 -15.56
C ARG A 16 8.02 -11.21 -14.17
N VAL A 17 6.82 -10.81 -13.72
CA VAL A 17 6.25 -11.22 -12.43
C VAL A 17 5.90 -12.71 -12.44
N GLU A 18 5.28 -13.20 -13.51
CA GLU A 18 4.98 -14.64 -13.65
C GLU A 18 6.25 -15.48 -13.70
N LYS A 19 7.26 -15.01 -14.44
CA LYS A 19 8.58 -15.67 -14.47
C LYS A 19 9.27 -15.66 -13.10
N LEU A 20 9.09 -14.61 -12.30
CA LEU A 20 9.60 -14.55 -10.94
C LEU A 20 8.89 -15.57 -10.02
N LYS A 21 7.56 -15.67 -10.11
CA LYS A 21 6.78 -16.67 -9.35
C LYS A 21 7.21 -18.09 -9.70
N GLU A 22 7.40 -18.38 -10.98
CA GLU A 22 7.89 -19.67 -11.47
C GLU A 22 9.31 -19.97 -10.96
N MET A 23 10.21 -18.98 -10.97
CA MET A 23 11.55 -19.13 -10.41
C MET A 23 11.54 -19.38 -8.91
N LEU A 24 10.67 -18.70 -8.15
CA LEU A 24 10.53 -18.91 -6.71
C LEU A 24 9.93 -20.29 -6.37
N ALA A 25 8.99 -20.76 -7.19
CA ALA A 25 8.37 -22.09 -7.05
C ALA A 25 9.37 -23.23 -7.31
N ASN A 26 10.36 -23.00 -8.16
CA ASN A 26 11.38 -24.00 -8.54
C ASN A 26 12.66 -23.96 -7.69
N LEU A 27 12.68 -23.20 -6.59
CA LEU A 27 13.84 -23.17 -5.70
C LEU A 27 13.91 -24.44 -4.83
N PRO A 28 15.06 -25.13 -4.77
CA PRO A 28 15.21 -26.31 -3.92
C PRO A 28 15.15 -25.96 -2.42
N PRO A 29 14.72 -26.90 -1.55
CA PRO A 29 14.72 -26.72 -0.10
C PRO A 29 16.16 -26.54 0.41
N SER A 30 16.31 -25.57 1.31
CA SER A 30 17.56 -24.96 1.76
C SER A 30 18.64 -25.94 2.22
N ASN A 31 19.81 -25.90 1.59
CA ASN A 31 21.09 -26.23 2.26
C ASN A 31 22.11 -25.09 2.07
N ARG A 32 22.93 -24.86 3.10
CA ARG A 32 23.88 -23.73 3.19
C ARG A 32 24.82 -23.73 1.98
N GLY A 33 24.70 -22.70 1.12
CA GLY A 33 25.65 -22.45 0.00
C GLY A 33 25.04 -22.02 -1.34
N ASP A 34 23.75 -21.72 -1.43
CA ASP A 34 23.06 -21.57 -2.72
C ASP A 34 23.43 -20.32 -3.53
N HIS A 35 24.34 -20.51 -4.50
CA HIS A 35 24.57 -19.61 -5.64
C HIS A 35 23.27 -19.31 -6.40
N ALA A 36 22.33 -20.26 -6.50
CA ALA A 36 21.04 -20.10 -7.16
C ALA A 36 20.14 -19.03 -6.54
N LYS A 37 20.15 -18.86 -5.20
CA LYS A 37 19.42 -17.77 -4.53
C LYS A 37 20.09 -16.42 -4.78
N ARG A 38 21.42 -16.40 -4.86
CA ARG A 38 22.19 -15.21 -5.24
C ARG A 38 21.86 -14.80 -6.67
N ASP A 39 21.79 -15.76 -7.59
CA ASP A 39 21.49 -15.52 -9.00
C ASP A 39 20.03 -15.15 -9.23
N ALA A 40 19.08 -15.75 -8.51
CA ALA A 40 17.68 -15.31 -8.49
C ALA A 40 17.55 -13.88 -7.95
N ARG A 41 18.25 -13.53 -6.86
CA ARG A 41 18.33 -12.13 -6.38
C ARG A 41 18.94 -11.22 -7.42
N ARG A 42 20.03 -11.61 -8.07
CA ARG A 42 20.72 -10.83 -9.11
C ARG A 42 19.87 -10.65 -10.36
N TRP A 43 19.09 -11.67 -10.71
CA TRP A 43 18.15 -11.63 -11.82
C TRP A 43 16.94 -10.73 -11.49
N VAL A 44 16.39 -10.79 -10.28
CA VAL A 44 15.37 -9.85 -9.80
C VAL A 44 15.94 -8.42 -9.82
N GLN A 45 17.14 -8.21 -9.27
CA GLN A 45 17.83 -6.93 -9.28
C GLN A 45 17.96 -6.38 -10.70
N ASN A 46 18.42 -7.18 -11.67
CA ASN A 46 18.63 -6.76 -13.06
C ASN A 46 17.34 -6.63 -13.86
N SER A 47 16.32 -7.43 -13.59
CA SER A 47 15.05 -7.45 -14.33
C SER A 47 14.06 -6.40 -13.83
N PHE A 48 14.18 -6.00 -12.56
CA PHE A 48 13.43 -4.92 -11.92
C PHE A 48 14.30 -3.70 -11.66
N VAL A 49 15.40 -3.49 -12.38
CA VAL A 49 15.95 -2.14 -12.57
C VAL A 49 14.86 -1.34 -13.28
N PHE A 50 13.91 -0.84 -12.49
CA PHE A 50 13.17 0.35 -12.81
C PHE A 50 14.28 1.31 -13.17
N LYS A 51 14.36 1.73 -14.45
CA LYS A 51 15.26 2.83 -14.78
C LYS A 51 14.91 3.88 -13.73
N VAL A 52 15.82 4.30 -12.86
CA VAL A 52 15.44 5.15 -11.72
C VAL A 52 14.77 6.46 -12.21
N LYS A 53 14.98 6.80 -13.49
CA LYS A 53 14.44 7.97 -14.21
C LYS A 53 12.91 8.16 -14.17
N PRO A 54 12.01 7.20 -14.48
CA PRO A 54 10.58 7.45 -14.36
C PRO A 54 10.12 7.58 -12.90
N PHE A 55 10.74 6.84 -11.96
CA PHE A 55 10.44 7.04 -10.53
C PHE A 55 10.87 8.43 -10.06
N THR A 56 12.11 8.85 -10.34
CA THR A 56 12.58 10.18 -9.93
C THR A 56 11.83 11.29 -10.62
N ARG A 57 11.40 11.10 -11.87
CA ARG A 57 10.53 12.03 -12.57
C ARG A 57 9.16 12.15 -11.88
N VAL A 58 8.48 11.03 -11.62
CA VAL A 58 7.17 11.04 -10.95
C VAL A 58 7.28 11.58 -9.52
N ALA A 59 8.33 11.20 -8.78
CA ALA A 59 8.58 11.70 -7.44
C ALA A 59 8.88 13.21 -7.43
N LYS A 60 9.62 13.70 -8.44
CA LYS A 60 9.87 15.14 -8.61
C LYS A 60 8.61 15.88 -9.02
N GLU A 61 7.84 15.38 -9.97
CA GLU A 61 6.54 15.95 -10.36
C GLU A 61 5.58 15.97 -9.16
N THR A 62 5.59 14.93 -8.32
CA THR A 62 4.83 14.88 -7.06
C THR A 62 5.32 15.92 -6.07
N LEU A 63 6.64 16.11 -5.96
CA LEU A 63 7.22 17.13 -5.08
C LEU A 63 6.90 18.55 -5.56
N ASP A 64 7.00 18.80 -6.87
CA ASP A 64 6.65 20.07 -7.50
C ASP A 64 5.15 20.37 -7.31
N GLU A 65 4.29 19.33 -7.35
CA GLU A 65 2.86 19.43 -7.03
C GLU A 65 2.64 19.77 -5.54
N LEU A 66 3.36 19.09 -4.63
CA LEU A 66 3.31 19.33 -3.18
C LEU A 66 3.81 20.74 -2.79
N GLN A 67 4.74 21.30 -3.56
CA GLN A 67 5.39 22.59 -3.30
C GLN A 67 4.72 23.78 -4.00
N ARG A 68 3.65 23.58 -4.78
CA ARG A 68 3.00 24.65 -5.57
C ARG A 68 2.41 25.76 -4.70
N ASP A 69 1.84 25.42 -3.54
CA ASP A 69 1.25 26.41 -2.63
C ASP A 69 2.32 26.91 -1.65
N GLY A 70 3.02 28.00 -2.04
CA GLY A 70 4.11 28.63 -1.28
C GLY A 70 3.77 29.14 0.13
N VAL A 71 2.58 28.84 0.66
CA VAL A 71 2.12 29.17 2.02
C VAL A 71 2.18 27.94 2.95
N ASN A 72 2.20 26.72 2.40
CA ASN A 72 2.39 25.48 3.14
C ASN A 72 2.82 24.38 2.15
N PRO A 73 4.01 23.77 2.26
CA PRO A 73 4.54 22.80 1.29
C PRO A 73 3.82 21.43 1.27
N VAL A 74 2.54 21.40 1.70
CA VAL A 74 1.78 20.19 2.04
C VAL A 74 0.29 20.27 1.68
N ARG A 75 -0.27 21.47 1.41
CA ARG A 75 -1.63 21.54 0.89
C ARG A 75 -1.57 21.41 -0.63
N LEU A 76 -1.96 20.25 -1.13
CA LEU A 76 -2.18 20.05 -2.56
C LEU A 76 -3.46 20.78 -2.94
N THR A 77 -3.40 21.54 -4.03
CA THR A 77 -4.58 22.15 -4.64
C THR A 77 -5.61 21.07 -4.95
N GLU A 78 -6.89 21.33 -4.66
CA GLU A 78 -7.99 20.42 -5.05
C GLU A 78 -8.05 20.23 -6.57
N GLU A 79 -7.54 21.22 -7.32
CA GLU A 79 -7.46 21.21 -8.76
C GLU A 79 -6.27 20.36 -9.26
N VAL A 80 -6.60 19.34 -10.06
CA VAL A 80 -5.61 18.48 -10.74
C VAL A 80 -5.11 19.20 -11.98
N THR A 81 -3.79 19.36 -12.11
CA THR A 81 -3.21 20.02 -13.29
C THR A 81 -3.46 19.23 -14.58
N PRO A 82 -3.58 19.92 -15.74
CA PRO A 82 -3.70 19.23 -17.03
C PRO A 82 -2.55 18.26 -17.32
N GLN A 83 -1.33 18.59 -16.88
CA GLN A 83 -0.16 17.73 -17.01
C GLN A 83 -0.28 16.46 -16.16
N TRP A 84 -0.88 16.55 -14.97
CA TRP A 84 -1.16 15.40 -14.13
C TRP A 84 -2.29 14.54 -14.68
N ALA A 85 -3.34 15.16 -15.21
CA ALA A 85 -4.51 14.47 -15.75
C ALA A 85 -4.19 13.54 -16.93
N VAL A 86 -3.09 13.80 -17.66
CA VAL A 86 -2.62 12.94 -18.75
C VAL A 86 -1.68 11.81 -18.30
N LEU A 87 -1.28 11.78 -17.03
CA LEU A 87 -0.40 10.74 -16.49
C LEU A 87 -1.14 9.39 -16.43
N PRO A 88 -0.62 8.32 -17.06
CA PRO A 88 -1.25 7.01 -17.00
C PRO A 88 -1.32 6.46 -15.58
N SER A 89 -2.50 6.02 -15.14
CA SER A 89 -2.71 5.45 -13.80
C SER A 89 -1.91 4.17 -13.56
N CYS A 90 -1.60 3.40 -14.62
CA CYS A 90 -0.80 2.19 -14.53
C CYS A 90 0.60 2.41 -13.95
N ILE A 91 1.16 3.63 -14.06
CA ILE A 91 2.47 3.94 -13.48
C ILE A 91 2.43 3.79 -11.95
N PHE A 92 1.36 4.23 -11.30
CA PHE A 92 1.21 4.09 -9.86
C PHE A 92 0.93 2.63 -9.45
N GLU A 93 0.19 1.89 -10.27
CA GLU A 93 -0.06 0.46 -10.06
C GLU A 93 1.25 -0.32 -10.11
N ASP A 94 2.06 -0.10 -11.16
CA ASP A 94 3.38 -0.72 -11.33
C ASP A 94 4.32 -0.40 -10.16
N ILE A 95 4.37 0.87 -9.72
CA ILE A 95 5.20 1.29 -8.58
C ILE A 95 4.76 0.56 -7.31
N ILE A 96 3.47 0.54 -7.02
CA ILE A 96 2.94 -0.11 -5.81
C ILE A 96 3.16 -1.62 -5.85
N GLU A 97 2.94 -2.27 -6.99
CA GLU A 97 3.15 -3.71 -7.15
C GLU A 97 4.63 -4.09 -6.94
N ILE A 98 5.56 -3.32 -7.50
CA ILE A 98 7.00 -3.55 -7.27
C ILE A 98 7.35 -3.37 -5.79
N LEU A 99 6.87 -2.30 -5.15
CA LEU A 99 7.11 -2.07 -3.73
C LEU A 99 6.53 -3.19 -2.86
N GLU A 100 5.34 -3.69 -3.22
CA GLU A 100 4.65 -4.81 -2.56
C GLU A 100 5.52 -6.08 -2.62
N ILE A 101 5.98 -6.46 -3.82
CA ILE A 101 6.86 -7.61 -4.04
C ILE A 101 8.14 -7.48 -3.21
N VAL A 102 8.77 -6.30 -3.21
CA VAL A 102 10.05 -6.09 -2.51
C VAL A 102 9.88 -6.20 -0.99
N ILE A 103 8.82 -5.62 -0.43
CA ILE A 103 8.52 -5.68 1.00
C ILE A 103 8.20 -7.12 1.42
N GLN A 104 7.38 -7.83 0.64
CA GLN A 104 7.03 -9.23 0.93
C GLN A 104 8.24 -10.17 0.81
N SER A 105 9.16 -9.91 -0.12
CA SER A 105 10.33 -10.75 -0.37
C SER A 105 11.41 -10.63 0.72
N ASN A 106 11.41 -9.56 1.54
CA ASN A 106 12.36 -9.36 2.63
C ASN A 106 11.65 -8.98 3.95
N PRO A 107 10.96 -9.93 4.62
CA PRO A 107 10.20 -9.65 5.84
C PRO A 107 11.07 -9.19 7.04
N GLN A 108 12.36 -9.53 7.05
CA GLN A 108 13.25 -9.31 8.20
C GLN A 108 13.96 -7.93 8.23
N GLN A 109 13.22 -6.86 7.88
CA GLN A 109 13.56 -5.46 8.22
C GLN A 109 14.88 -4.89 7.68
N LYS A 110 15.59 -5.61 6.83
CA LYS A 110 16.66 -5.02 6.01
C LYS A 110 16.08 -4.73 4.63
N PRO A 111 15.68 -3.49 4.31
CA PRO A 111 15.55 -3.04 2.93
C PRO A 111 16.95 -2.91 2.32
N SER A 112 17.73 -4.00 2.40
CA SER A 112 18.93 -4.24 1.60
C SER A 112 18.53 -4.82 0.25
N SER A 113 17.34 -4.45 -0.26
CA SER A 113 17.10 -4.57 -1.68
C SER A 113 17.84 -3.40 -2.30
N GLU A 114 18.86 -3.67 -3.13
CA GLU A 114 19.62 -2.65 -3.87
C GLU A 114 18.71 -1.67 -4.63
N LEU A 115 17.44 -2.03 -4.86
CA LEU A 115 16.37 -1.17 -5.36
C LEU A 115 16.16 0.10 -4.53
N PHE A 116 16.24 0.02 -3.19
CA PHE A 116 16.13 1.19 -2.31
C PHE A 116 17.44 1.98 -2.16
N LEU A 117 18.57 1.41 -2.59
CA LEU A 117 19.89 2.03 -2.39
C LEU A 117 20.04 3.37 -3.15
N HIS A 118 19.27 3.52 -4.23
CA HIS A 118 19.26 4.73 -5.08
C HIS A 118 17.98 5.55 -4.94
N LEU A 119 17.05 5.14 -4.06
CA LEU A 119 15.80 5.83 -3.83
C LEU A 119 15.95 6.73 -2.61
N ASP A 120 15.61 8.01 -2.76
CA ASP A 120 15.50 8.91 -1.62
C ASP A 120 14.32 8.43 -0.73
N PRO A 121 14.58 8.08 0.55
CA PRO A 121 13.55 7.53 1.43
C PRO A 121 12.44 8.54 1.74
N THR A 122 12.75 9.83 1.75
CA THR A 122 11.79 10.90 1.98
C THR A 122 10.87 11.04 0.78
N LEU A 123 11.42 11.07 -0.44
CA LEU A 123 10.62 11.14 -1.67
C LEU A 123 9.72 9.92 -1.85
N LEU A 124 10.21 8.74 -1.49
CA LEU A 124 9.40 7.53 -1.50
C LEU A 124 8.21 7.64 -0.54
N LEU A 125 8.44 8.07 0.71
CA LEU A 125 7.36 8.24 1.68
C LEU A 125 6.37 9.32 1.25
N TYR A 126 6.83 10.40 0.63
CA TYR A 126 5.96 11.44 0.07
C TYR A 126 5.10 10.90 -1.07
N LEU A 127 5.68 10.14 -2.00
CA LEU A 127 4.93 9.52 -3.08
C LEU A 127 3.88 8.52 -2.56
N VAL A 128 4.25 7.65 -1.62
CA VAL A 128 3.31 6.66 -1.06
C VAL A 128 2.20 7.34 -0.26
N THR A 129 2.53 8.37 0.53
CA THR A 129 1.55 9.16 1.28
C THR A 129 0.65 9.97 0.34
N PHE A 130 1.20 10.47 -0.78
CA PHE A 130 0.44 11.13 -1.82
C PHE A 130 -0.60 10.20 -2.42
N ILE A 131 -0.19 8.99 -2.83
CA ILE A 131 -1.09 7.97 -3.39
C ILE A 131 -2.18 7.65 -2.35
N LEU A 132 -1.82 7.44 -1.09
CA LEU A 132 -2.76 7.18 0.01
C LEU A 132 -3.81 8.31 0.16
N GLY A 133 -3.36 9.57 0.24
CA GLY A 133 -4.20 10.71 0.64
C GLY A 133 -5.06 11.32 -0.46
N ASN A 134 -4.59 11.32 -1.71
CA ASN A 134 -5.12 12.21 -2.74
C ASN A 134 -6.12 11.54 -3.67
N GLY A 135 -7.38 11.45 -3.24
CA GLY A 135 -8.46 10.84 -4.02
C GLY A 135 -8.81 11.55 -5.34
N GLN A 136 -8.49 12.85 -5.47
CA GLN A 136 -8.69 13.59 -6.73
C GLN A 136 -7.67 13.18 -7.80
N HIS A 137 -6.43 12.96 -7.38
CA HIS A 137 -5.30 12.60 -8.24
C HIS A 137 -5.24 11.10 -8.51
N VAL A 138 -5.47 10.28 -7.47
CA VAL A 138 -5.50 8.82 -7.54
C VAL A 138 -6.92 8.35 -7.20
N LYS A 139 -7.75 8.16 -8.23
CA LYS A 139 -9.18 7.85 -8.04
C LYS A 139 -9.43 6.42 -7.54
N ASN A 140 -8.54 5.47 -7.84
CA ASN A 140 -8.73 4.05 -7.52
C ASN A 140 -8.51 3.77 -6.02
N PRO A 141 -9.56 3.50 -5.21
CA PRO A 141 -9.41 3.29 -3.78
C PRO A 141 -8.63 2.03 -3.42
N ASN A 142 -8.63 1.00 -4.27
CA ASN A 142 -7.87 -0.23 -4.04
C ASN A 142 -6.36 0.04 -4.09
N LEU A 143 -5.92 0.81 -5.08
CA LEU A 143 -4.52 1.23 -5.20
C LEU A 143 -4.09 2.06 -3.99
N ARG A 144 -4.96 2.96 -3.51
CA ARG A 144 -4.71 3.75 -2.31
C ARG A 144 -4.63 2.90 -1.04
N GLY A 145 -5.47 1.88 -0.91
CA GLY A 145 -5.38 0.92 0.19
C GLY A 145 -4.10 0.09 0.15
N LYS A 146 -3.63 -0.30 -1.04
CA LYS A 146 -2.32 -0.93 -1.21
C LYS A 146 -1.18 0.01 -0.78
N ALA A 147 -1.27 1.31 -1.04
CA ALA A 147 -0.29 2.29 -0.55
C ALA A 147 -0.20 2.30 1.00
N ALA A 148 -1.32 2.09 1.71
CA ALA A 148 -1.31 1.91 3.16
C ALA A 148 -0.52 0.66 3.57
N THR A 149 -0.65 -0.44 2.82
CA THR A 149 0.13 -1.68 3.03
C THR A 149 1.62 -1.43 2.87
N ILE A 150 2.02 -0.71 1.81
CA ILE A 150 3.41 -0.32 1.57
C ILE A 150 3.94 0.53 2.73
N LEU A 151 3.19 1.55 3.13
CA LEU A 151 3.59 2.45 4.21
C LEU A 151 3.78 1.70 5.53
N LYS A 152 2.87 0.76 5.85
CA LYS A 152 2.98 -0.12 7.02
C LYS A 152 4.25 -0.96 6.98
N GLY A 153 4.60 -1.49 5.81
CA GLY A 153 5.83 -2.25 5.59
C GLY A 153 7.08 -1.39 5.80
N LEU A 154 7.11 -0.18 5.24
CA LEU A 154 8.24 0.75 5.33
C LEU A 154 8.49 1.23 6.77
N ILE A 155 7.45 1.59 7.53
CA ILE A 155 7.58 2.04 8.94
C ILE A 155 8.21 0.95 9.83
N GLY A 156 8.11 -0.33 9.46
CA GLY A 156 8.81 -1.40 10.16
C GLY A 156 10.34 -1.28 10.14
N ASN A 157 10.90 -0.44 9.28
CA ASN A 157 12.32 -0.14 9.25
C ASN A 157 12.63 1.19 9.97
N PRO A 158 13.60 1.22 10.91
CA PRO A 158 13.94 2.41 11.69
C PRO A 158 14.28 3.67 10.87
N SER A 159 14.86 3.51 9.67
CA SER A 159 15.26 4.63 8.81
C SER A 159 14.06 5.41 8.28
N TYR A 160 12.95 4.71 8.01
CA TYR A 160 11.70 5.33 7.56
C TYR A 160 10.84 5.79 8.74
N CYS A 161 10.88 5.07 9.87
CA CYS A 161 10.13 5.44 11.08
C CYS A 161 10.45 6.86 11.55
N HIS A 162 11.74 7.20 11.63
CA HIS A 162 12.19 8.54 12.00
C HIS A 162 11.61 9.65 11.08
N LEU A 163 11.47 9.37 9.78
CA LEU A 163 10.91 10.35 8.85
C LEU A 163 9.41 10.54 9.08
N VAL A 164 8.67 9.46 9.34
CA VAL A 164 7.23 9.50 9.65
C VAL A 164 6.94 10.24 10.96
N GLU A 165 7.84 10.15 11.93
CA GLU A 165 7.73 10.84 13.22
C GLU A 165 7.95 12.36 13.11
N ASN A 166 8.83 12.80 12.20
CA ASN A 166 9.34 14.18 12.20
C ASN A 166 8.90 15.02 10.99
N SER A 167 8.55 14.41 9.86
CA SER A 167 8.19 15.16 8.66
C SER A 167 6.77 15.75 8.78
N PRO A 168 6.59 17.09 8.71
CA PRO A 168 5.27 17.72 8.75
C PRO A 168 4.33 17.24 7.64
N VAL A 169 4.90 16.91 6.48
CA VAL A 169 4.17 16.40 5.31
C VAL A 169 3.54 15.05 5.62
N LEU A 170 4.31 14.15 6.22
CA LEU A 170 3.85 12.80 6.58
C LEU A 170 2.85 12.84 7.73
N ILE A 171 3.12 13.65 8.76
CA ILE A 171 2.24 13.82 9.91
C ILE A 171 0.84 14.30 9.48
N SER A 172 0.78 15.30 8.60
CA SER A 172 -0.49 15.85 8.15
C SER A 172 -1.15 15.05 7.01
N GLY A 173 -0.40 14.24 6.27
CA GLY A 173 -0.93 13.44 5.16
C GLY A 173 -1.43 12.05 5.54
N ILE A 174 -0.75 11.36 6.46
CA ILE A 174 -1.01 9.93 6.74
C ILE A 174 -2.38 9.74 7.40
N ILE A 175 -2.70 10.48 8.47
CA ILE A 175 -3.96 10.30 9.20
C ILE A 175 -5.19 10.60 8.32
N PRO A 176 -5.28 11.76 7.65
CA PRO A 176 -6.40 12.04 6.75
C PRO A 176 -6.50 11.04 5.59
N GLY A 177 -5.36 10.64 5.03
CA GLY A 177 -5.31 9.67 3.95
C GLY A 177 -5.86 8.31 4.36
N CYS A 178 -5.44 7.79 5.50
CA CYS A 178 -5.96 6.56 6.09
C CYS A 178 -7.48 6.61 6.27
N ILE A 179 -8.02 7.68 6.89
CA ILE A 179 -9.47 7.84 7.13
C ILE A 179 -10.25 7.86 5.80
N ARG A 180 -9.78 8.65 4.83
CA ARG A 180 -10.42 8.79 3.52
C ARG A 180 -10.39 7.48 2.72
N VAL A 181 -9.29 6.74 2.75
CA VAL A 181 -9.21 5.43 2.09
C VAL A 181 -10.10 4.42 2.79
N PHE A 182 -10.08 4.37 4.12
CA PHE A 182 -10.92 3.47 4.91
C PHE A 182 -12.40 3.62 4.55
N THR A 183 -12.88 4.85 4.37
CA THR A 183 -14.26 5.11 3.95
C THR A 183 -14.49 4.89 2.45
N ALA A 184 -13.48 5.11 1.59
CA ALA A 184 -13.60 4.93 0.15
C ALA A 184 -13.67 3.46 -0.28
N VAL A 185 -12.94 2.56 0.40
CA VAL A 185 -12.98 1.11 0.12
C VAL A 185 -14.34 0.47 0.46
N GLU A 186 -15.22 1.17 1.18
CA GLU A 186 -16.62 0.75 1.38
C GLU A 186 -17.44 0.83 0.08
N LYS A 187 -17.12 1.80 -0.79
CA LYS A 187 -17.95 2.17 -1.94
C LYS A 187 -17.68 1.34 -3.21
N THR A 188 -16.78 0.36 -3.19
CA THR A 188 -16.54 -0.54 -4.33
C THR A 188 -17.72 -1.50 -4.54
N LYS A 189 -18.81 -0.95 -5.08
CA LYS A 189 -20.03 -1.67 -5.49
C LYS A 189 -19.80 -2.32 -6.86
N GLN A 190 -19.25 -3.54 -6.88
CA GLN A 190 -19.13 -4.33 -8.12
C GLN A 190 -19.50 -5.82 -7.89
N SER A 191 -20.76 -6.14 -8.19
CA SER A 191 -21.50 -7.43 -8.33
C SER A 191 -21.14 -8.77 -7.63
N TYR A 192 -19.99 -9.03 -7.01
CA TYR A 192 -19.70 -10.33 -6.33
C TYR A 192 -19.44 -10.20 -4.81
N TYR A 193 -20.33 -10.71 -3.96
CA TYR A 193 -20.35 -10.38 -2.52
C TYR A 193 -19.19 -10.97 -1.68
N ASP A 194 -18.73 -12.21 -1.94
CA ASP A 194 -17.79 -12.89 -1.02
C ASP A 194 -16.31 -12.50 -1.18
N ILE A 195 -15.82 -12.39 -2.43
CA ILE A 195 -14.43 -11.99 -2.71
C ILE A 195 -14.18 -10.53 -2.29
N ARG A 196 -15.23 -9.69 -2.26
CA ARG A 196 -15.14 -8.27 -1.92
C ARG A 196 -15.03 -7.99 -0.42
N MET A 197 -15.71 -8.77 0.42
CA MET A 197 -15.61 -8.60 1.88
C MET A 197 -14.18 -8.86 2.34
N GLN A 198 -13.55 -9.93 1.83
CA GLN A 198 -12.15 -10.24 2.11
C GLN A 198 -11.22 -9.12 1.61
N LEU A 199 -11.42 -8.62 0.38
CA LEU A 199 -10.58 -7.54 -0.16
C LEU A 199 -10.72 -6.23 0.64
N LYS A 200 -11.94 -5.88 1.07
CA LYS A 200 -12.19 -4.69 1.92
C LYS A 200 -11.33 -4.76 3.19
N TYR A 201 -11.36 -5.89 3.88
CA TYR A 201 -10.59 -6.08 5.11
C TYR A 201 -9.08 -6.16 4.87
N GLN A 202 -8.64 -6.78 3.77
CA GLN A 202 -7.24 -6.77 3.36
C GLN A 202 -6.69 -5.34 3.20
N LEU A 203 -7.52 -4.38 2.77
CA LEU A 203 -7.12 -2.98 2.62
C LEU A 203 -7.29 -2.17 3.93
N ARG A 204 -8.21 -2.55 4.82
CA ARG A 204 -8.46 -1.86 6.10
C ARG A 204 -7.51 -2.28 7.23
N ILE A 205 -7.10 -3.54 7.28
CA ILE A 205 -6.20 -4.05 8.33
C ILE A 205 -4.87 -3.27 8.35
N PRO A 206 -4.18 -3.03 7.22
CA PRO A 206 -2.96 -2.23 7.21
C PRO A 206 -3.16 -0.79 7.71
N ILE A 207 -4.35 -0.21 7.49
CA ILE A 207 -4.70 1.12 8.00
C ILE A 207 -4.81 1.09 9.54
N MET A 208 -5.43 0.05 10.10
CA MET A 208 -5.52 -0.11 11.56
C MET A 208 -4.14 -0.30 12.17
N GLU A 209 -3.29 -1.16 11.59
CA GLU A 209 -1.90 -1.35 12.03
C GLU A 209 -1.06 -0.06 11.92
N LEU A 210 -1.32 0.78 10.90
CA LEU A 210 -0.70 2.11 10.80
C LEU A 210 -1.14 3.01 11.94
N PHE A 211 -2.43 3.03 12.29
CA PHE A 211 -2.92 3.81 13.43
C PHE A 211 -2.33 3.33 14.76
N GLU A 212 -2.21 2.03 14.98
CA GLU A 212 -1.57 1.48 16.18
C GLU A 212 -0.13 1.98 16.35
N ARG A 213 0.60 2.17 15.26
CA ARG A 213 1.99 2.67 15.28
C ARG A 213 2.10 4.18 15.34
N THR A 214 1.21 4.90 14.68
CA THR A 214 1.30 6.36 14.52
C THR A 214 0.57 7.13 15.62
N LEU A 215 -0.58 6.68 16.09
CA LEU A 215 -1.37 7.40 17.10
C LEU A 215 -0.74 7.51 18.50
N PRO A 216 0.20 6.63 18.93
CA PRO A 216 1.01 6.89 20.12
C PRO A 216 1.89 8.14 20.00
N LEU A 217 2.19 8.60 18.78
CA LEU A 217 2.98 9.81 18.54
C LEU A 217 2.08 11.05 18.65
N GLU A 218 2.43 11.97 19.56
CA GLU A 218 1.60 13.16 19.84
C GLU A 218 1.36 14.04 18.61
N ALA A 219 2.31 14.10 17.66
CA ALA A 219 2.13 14.84 16.42
C ALA A 219 0.99 14.29 15.54
N HIS A 220 0.92 12.96 15.37
CA HIS A 220 -0.13 12.28 14.61
C HIS A 220 -1.47 12.31 15.35
N LYS A 221 -1.46 12.20 16.68
CA LYS A 221 -2.65 12.37 17.51
C LYS A 221 -3.24 13.78 17.41
N LYS A 222 -2.39 14.81 17.34
CA LYS A 222 -2.82 16.18 17.05
C LYS A 222 -3.41 16.29 15.64
N ALA A 223 -2.79 15.67 14.64
CA ALA A 223 -3.32 15.64 13.28
C ALA A 223 -4.71 15.00 13.22
N LEU A 224 -4.95 13.90 13.95
CA LEU A 224 -6.27 13.28 14.08
C LEU A 224 -7.30 14.24 14.67
N LYS A 225 -6.96 14.93 15.77
CA LYS A 225 -7.85 15.91 16.42
C LYS A 225 -8.17 17.07 15.47
N SER A 226 -7.17 17.61 14.78
CA SER A 226 -7.36 18.66 13.78
C SER A 226 -8.27 18.19 12.65
N PHE A 227 -8.06 16.98 12.12
CA PHE A 227 -8.90 16.41 11.07
C PHE A 227 -10.35 16.25 11.54
N ALA A 228 -10.59 15.73 12.75
CA ALA A 228 -11.93 15.58 13.31
C ALA A 228 -12.65 16.92 13.50
N ALA A 229 -11.92 18.00 13.80
CA ALA A 229 -12.47 19.34 13.93
C ALA A 229 -12.74 20.02 12.56
N GLU A 230 -11.86 19.84 11.58
CA GLU A 230 -11.96 20.44 10.24
C GLU A 230 -12.95 19.69 9.33
N PHE A 231 -13.02 18.36 9.45
CA PHE A 231 -13.85 17.48 8.61
C PHE A 231 -14.73 16.52 9.45
N PRO A 232 -15.66 17.04 10.26
CA PRO A 232 -16.46 16.23 11.20
C PRO A 232 -17.29 15.16 10.49
N ASP A 233 -17.88 15.45 9.33
CA ASP A 233 -18.71 14.50 8.59
C ASP A 233 -17.90 13.32 8.04
N GLU A 234 -16.69 13.57 7.52
CA GLU A 234 -15.78 12.52 7.06
C GLU A 234 -15.35 11.63 8.23
N PHE A 235 -15.05 12.25 9.38
CA PHE A 235 -14.65 11.55 10.58
C PHE A 235 -15.76 10.69 11.18
N LEU A 236 -16.98 11.22 11.30
CA LEU A 236 -18.15 10.47 11.77
C LEU A 236 -18.46 9.29 10.86
N LYS A 237 -18.34 9.47 9.55
CA LYS A 237 -18.51 8.38 8.59
C LYS A 237 -17.46 7.28 8.78
N PHE A 238 -16.21 7.65 9.04
CA PHE A 238 -15.17 6.69 9.37
C PHE A 238 -15.50 5.90 10.63
N LEU A 239 -15.92 6.57 11.71
CA LEU A 239 -16.33 5.90 12.94
C LEU A 239 -17.51 4.95 12.72
N ASN A 240 -18.51 5.36 11.94
CA ASN A 240 -19.65 4.51 11.60
C ASN A 240 -19.20 3.25 10.86
N ASN A 241 -18.34 3.38 9.85
CA ASN A 241 -17.81 2.23 9.13
C ASN A 241 -16.97 1.32 10.03
N LEU A 242 -16.17 1.89 10.94
CA LEU A 242 -15.35 1.14 11.88
C LEU A 242 -16.21 0.34 12.87
N MET A 243 -17.26 0.96 13.43
CA MET A 243 -18.20 0.28 14.32
C MET A 243 -18.94 -0.86 13.61
N ASN A 244 -19.42 -0.62 12.39
CA ASN A 244 -20.08 -1.64 11.58
C ASN A 244 -19.15 -2.84 11.30
N ASP A 245 -17.89 -2.56 10.95
CA ASP A 245 -16.90 -3.61 10.72
C ASP A 245 -16.62 -4.42 11.99
N ALA A 246 -16.54 -3.77 13.15
CA ALA A 246 -16.30 -4.45 14.43
C ALA A 246 -17.45 -5.39 14.81
N THR A 247 -18.70 -4.96 14.62
CA THR A 247 -19.88 -5.82 14.85
C THR A 247 -19.87 -7.01 13.90
N MET A 248 -19.68 -6.78 12.60
CA MET A 248 -19.71 -7.85 11.60
C MET A 248 -18.56 -8.85 11.79
N GLN A 249 -17.35 -8.38 12.11
CA GLN A 249 -16.20 -9.27 12.37
C GLN A 249 -16.38 -10.10 13.64
N LEU A 250 -17.05 -9.55 14.67
CA LEU A 250 -17.35 -10.29 15.89
C LEU A 250 -18.36 -11.41 15.61
N GLU A 251 -19.44 -11.12 14.89
CA GLU A 251 -20.45 -12.10 14.48
C GLU A 251 -19.82 -13.22 13.63
N GLU A 252 -19.10 -12.87 12.56
CA GLU A 252 -18.41 -13.83 11.69
C GLU A 252 -17.37 -14.67 12.46
N GLY A 253 -16.65 -14.04 13.38
CA GLY A 253 -15.68 -14.72 14.24
C GLY A 253 -16.33 -15.74 15.19
N MET A 254 -17.51 -15.40 15.74
CA MET A 254 -18.28 -16.33 16.59
C MET A 254 -18.82 -17.51 15.78
N ASP A 255 -19.38 -17.27 14.60
CA ASP A 255 -19.89 -18.32 13.71
C ASP A 255 -18.77 -19.25 13.26
N THR A 256 -17.61 -18.69 12.90
CA THR A 256 -16.40 -19.47 12.57
C THR A 256 -15.96 -20.35 13.74
N LEU A 257 -16.00 -19.86 14.98
CA LEU A 257 -15.65 -20.64 16.16
C LEU A 257 -16.64 -21.78 16.44
N ILE A 258 -17.93 -21.56 16.21
CA ILE A 258 -18.97 -22.59 16.33
C ILE A 258 -18.71 -23.69 15.30
N GLU A 259 -18.44 -23.33 14.05
CA GLU A 259 -18.15 -24.27 12.97
C GLU A 259 -16.88 -25.09 13.25
N ILE A 260 -15.81 -24.44 13.72
CA ILE A 260 -14.58 -25.14 14.13
C ILE A 260 -14.87 -26.16 15.25
N ARG A 261 -15.75 -25.83 16.20
CA ARG A 261 -16.14 -26.77 17.28
C ARG A 261 -16.96 -27.95 16.74
N ARG A 262 -17.85 -27.71 15.79
CA ARG A 262 -18.65 -28.75 15.11
C ARG A 262 -17.73 -29.73 14.38
N LEU A 263 -16.85 -29.22 13.52
CA LEU A 263 -15.88 -30.03 12.75
C LEU A 263 -14.94 -30.83 13.67
N LYS A 264 -14.51 -30.27 14.80
CA LYS A 264 -13.69 -30.99 15.79
C LYS A 264 -14.43 -32.13 16.49
N ARG A 265 -15.76 -32.04 16.63
CA ARG A 265 -16.59 -33.10 17.23
C ARG A 265 -16.83 -34.22 16.23
N GLU A 266 -17.24 -33.87 15.01
CA GLU A 266 -17.43 -34.82 13.91
C GLU A 266 -16.12 -35.55 13.56
N GLY A 267 -15.00 -34.82 13.55
CA GLY A 267 -13.67 -35.38 13.38
C GLY A 267 -13.15 -36.19 14.57
N LYS A 268 -13.80 -36.17 15.74
CA LYS A 268 -13.52 -37.10 16.85
C LYS A 268 -14.37 -38.36 16.75
N GLU A 269 -15.64 -38.22 16.36
CA GLU A 269 -16.57 -39.34 16.16
C GLU A 269 -16.16 -40.25 15.00
N ALA A 270 -15.36 -39.77 14.03
CA ALA A 270 -14.85 -40.58 12.92
C ALA A 270 -13.66 -41.51 13.27
N PHE A 271 -13.08 -41.40 14.47
CA PHE A 271 -11.94 -42.21 14.92
C PHE A 271 -12.25 -43.09 16.15
N GLU A 272 -13.50 -43.13 16.59
CA GLU A 272 -14.02 -44.08 17.59
C GLU A 272 -14.86 -45.18 16.90
#